data_AF-A0A1Y5DPD4-F1
#
_entry.id   AF-A0A1Y5DPD4-F1
#
_cell.length_a   1.000
_cell.length_b   1.000
_cell.length_c   1.000
_cell.angle_alpha   90.00
_cell.angle_beta   90.00
_cell.angle_gamma   90.00
#
_symmetry.space_group_name_H-M   'P 1'
#
loop_
_entity.id
_entity.type
_entity.pdbx_description
1 polymer ?
#
loop_
_entity_poly.entity_id
_entity_poly.type
_entity_poly.pdbx_seq_one_letter_code
_entity_poly.pdbx_strand_id
1 'polypeptide(L)' 'MLRVIIFCDVCNPQGIRYIEQTRSTQRGDEGGRRVTDGRSWFEGPLEDALKLDWLHEDGAHICPRCRNRQSST' A
#
# COMPACT_ATOMS: atom_id res chain seq x y z
N MET A 1 -19.02 -10.39 1.95
CA MET A 1 -18.33 -9.19 2.45
C MET A 1 -17.26 -8.82 1.43
N LEU A 2 -17.32 -7.61 0.86
CA LEU A 2 -16.32 -7.14 -0.09
C LEU A 2 -15.05 -6.77 0.69
N ARG A 3 -13.89 -7.28 0.27
CA ARG A 3 -12.60 -6.83 0.78
C ARG A 3 -12.21 -5.55 0.06
N VAL A 4 -12.01 -4.46 0.80
CA VAL A 4 -11.49 -3.20 0.27
C VAL A 4 -9.97 -3.24 0.40
N ILE A 5 -9.27 -3.10 -0.72
CA ILE A 5 -7.81 -3.07 -0.75
C ILE A 5 -7.37 -1.80 -1.45
N ILE A 6 -6.57 -1.01 -0.75
CA ILE A 6 -5.98 0.24 -1.24
C ILE A 6 -4.54 -0.06 -1.66
N PHE A 7 -4.14 0.38 -2.85
CA PHE A 7 -2.79 0.20 -3.37
C PHE A 7 -2.11 1.55 -3.52
N CYS A 8 -0.81 1.62 -3.30
CA CYS A 8 -0.06 2.85 -3.50
C CYS A 8 0.22 3.10 -4.99
N ASP A 9 -0.31 4.16 -5.56
CA ASP A 9 -0.17 4.49 -6.98
C ASP A 9 1.28 4.86 -7.36
N VAL A 10 2.08 5.36 -6.41
CA VAL A 10 3.50 5.73 -6.64
C VAL A 10 4.39 4.51 -6.82
N CYS A 11 4.27 3.49 -5.96
CA CYS A 11 5.06 2.26 -6.11
C CYS A 11 4.36 1.19 -6.95
N ASN A 12 3.09 1.39 -7.31
CA ASN A 12 2.32 0.52 -8.19
C ASN A 12 1.84 1.25 -9.48
N PRO A 13 2.73 1.88 -10.28
CA PRO A 13 2.31 2.63 -11.46
C PRO A 13 1.68 1.75 -12.55
N GLN A 14 1.87 0.42 -12.46
CA GLN A 14 1.28 -0.55 -13.38
C GLN A 14 -0.15 -0.99 -12.97
N GLY A 15 -0.68 -0.49 -11.85
CA GLY A 15 -2.03 -0.81 -11.39
C GLY A 15 -2.25 -2.29 -11.06
N ILE A 16 -1.22 -3.00 -10.59
CA ILE A 16 -1.32 -4.41 -10.22
C ILE A 16 -2.20 -4.56 -8.97
N ARG A 17 -3.27 -5.36 -9.06
CA ARG A 17 -4.28 -5.52 -8.00
C ARG A 17 -4.26 -6.87 -7.28
N TYR A 18 -3.17 -7.64 -7.40
CA TYR A 18 -3.01 -8.87 -6.64
C TYR A 18 -2.12 -8.65 -5.41
N ILE A 19 -2.56 -9.16 -4.27
CA ILE A 19 -1.73 -9.33 -3.08
C ILE A 19 -0.98 -10.65 -3.24
N GLU A 20 0.31 -10.67 -2.88
CA GLU A 20 1.10 -11.90 -2.92
C GLU A 20 0.57 -12.89 -1.87
N GLN A 21 -0.19 -13.91 -2.31
CA GLN A 21 -0.79 -14.91 -1.42
C GLN A 21 0.06 -16.18 -1.25
N THR A 22 1.19 -16.31 -1.95
CA THR A 22 1.82 -17.62 -2.21
C THR A 22 3.10 -17.92 -1.42
N ARG A 23 3.51 -17.09 -0.47
CA ARG A 23 4.58 -17.45 0.49
C ARG A 23 4.13 -17.06 1.88
N SER A 24 4.41 -17.93 2.85
CA SER A 24 3.85 -17.81 4.20
C SER A 24 3.98 -16.40 4.75
N THR A 25 2.93 -15.91 5.38
CA THR A 25 2.86 -14.65 6.15
C THR A 25 3.92 -14.55 7.26
N GLN A 26 4.78 -15.56 7.41
CA GLN A 26 5.87 -15.62 8.37
C GLN A 26 7.15 -14.90 7.92
N ARG A 27 7.26 -14.43 6.67
CA ARG A 27 8.45 -13.69 6.20
C ARG A 27 8.07 -12.33 5.63
N GLY A 28 8.01 -11.32 6.48
CA GLY A 28 8.41 -9.96 6.09
C GLY A 28 7.39 -9.10 5.34
N ASP A 29 6.10 -9.44 5.34
CA ASP A 29 5.04 -8.49 4.97
C ASP A 29 4.85 -7.48 6.12
N GLU A 30 5.88 -6.69 6.43
CA GLU A 30 5.79 -5.62 7.40
C GLU A 30 4.87 -4.52 6.84
N GLY A 31 3.66 -4.44 7.41
CA GLY A 31 2.70 -3.36 7.14
C GLY A 31 2.12 -3.37 5.71
N GLY A 32 1.83 -4.54 5.15
CA GLY A 32 1.15 -4.63 3.84
C GLY A 32 2.05 -4.27 2.66
N ARG A 33 3.33 -4.64 2.72
CA ARG A 33 4.30 -4.41 1.64
C ARG A 33 4.79 -5.73 1.07
N ARG A 34 4.63 -5.91 -0.23
CA ARG A 34 5.11 -7.09 -0.96
C ARG A 34 6.63 -7.16 -0.96
N VAL A 35 7.17 -8.32 -0.59
CA VAL A 35 8.62 -8.58 -0.59
C VAL A 35 9.19 -8.61 -2.01
N THR A 36 8.43 -9.13 -2.97
CA THR A 36 8.91 -9.36 -4.35
C THR A 36 9.25 -8.08 -5.10
N ASP A 37 8.47 -7.03 -4.92
CA ASP A 37 8.58 -5.79 -5.70
C ASP A 37 8.43 -4.51 -4.88
N GLY A 38 8.28 -4.61 -3.56
CA GLY A 38 8.15 -3.46 -2.68
C GLY A 38 6.85 -2.67 -2.88
N ARG A 39 5.81 -3.25 -3.47
CA ARG A 39 4.51 -2.58 -3.60
C ARG A 39 3.76 -2.60 -2.27
N SER A 40 3.19 -1.46 -1.90
CA SER A 40 2.41 -1.32 -0.68
C SER A 40 0.92 -1.39 -0.97
N TRP A 41 0.20 -2.03 -0.08
CA TRP A 41 -1.24 -2.14 -0.05
C TRP A 41 -1.75 -2.07 1.40
N PHE A 42 -3.03 -1.79 1.56
CA PHE A 42 -3.73 -1.80 2.84
C PHE A 42 -5.09 -2.46 2.66
N GLU A 43 -5.47 -3.38 3.54
CA GLU A 43 -6.79 -3.99 3.56
C GLU A 43 -7.66 -3.33 4.64
N GLY A 44 -8.71 -2.66 4.20
CA GLY A 44 -9.58 -1.87 5.07
C GLY A 44 -10.17 -0.65 4.36
N PRO A 45 -11.04 0.09 5.04
CA PRO A 45 -11.63 1.31 4.51
C PRO A 45 -10.59 2.44 4.46
N LEU A 46 -10.83 3.45 3.61
CA LEU A 46 -9.88 4.56 3.40
C LEU A 46 -9.58 5.32 4.69
N GLU A 47 -10.59 5.50 5.54
CA GLU A 47 -10.49 6.21 6.81
C GLU A 47 -9.46 5.56 7.75
N ASP A 48 -9.33 4.23 7.71
CA ASP A 48 -8.35 3.50 8.52
C ASP A 48 -6.95 3.57 7.89
N ALA A 49 -6.85 3.57 6.56
CA ALA A 49 -5.59 3.80 5.88
C ALA A 49 -5.00 5.18 6.23
N LEU A 50 -5.85 6.23 6.23
CA LEU A 50 -5.45 7.60 6.55
C LEU A 50 -4.91 7.74 7.98
N LYS A 51 -5.44 6.97 8.95
CA LYS A 51 -4.92 6.91 10.33
C LYS A 51 -3.53 6.25 10.41
N LEU A 52 -3.16 5.48 9.40
CA LEU A 52 -1.88 4.78 9.28
C LEU A 52 -0.93 5.51 8.31
N ASP A 53 -1.02 6.83 8.25
CA ASP A 53 -0.16 7.73 7.45
C ASP A 53 -0.25 7.56 5.93
N TRP A 54 -1.23 6.82 5.42
CA TRP A 54 -1.54 6.88 4.00
C TRP A 54 -2.07 8.27 3.65
N LEU A 55 -1.73 8.73 2.45
CA LEU A 55 -2.23 9.97 1.88
C LEU A 55 -3.16 9.66 0.72
N HIS A 56 -4.27 10.40 0.64
CA HIS A 56 -5.14 10.40 -0.52
C HIS A 56 -5.28 11.84 -1.03
N GLU A 57 -4.68 12.10 -2.19
CA GLU A 57 -4.61 13.44 -2.80
C GLU A 57 -4.75 13.29 -4.32
N ASP A 58 -5.50 14.20 -4.95
CA ASP A 58 -5.76 14.19 -6.40
C ASP A 58 -6.25 12.82 -6.96
N GLY A 59 -6.99 12.06 -6.13
CA GLY A 59 -7.49 10.73 -6.50
C GLY A 59 -6.43 9.61 -6.42
N ALA A 60 -5.18 9.93 -6.09
CA ALA A 60 -4.10 8.97 -5.87
C ALA A 60 -4.01 8.55 -4.40
N HIS A 61 -3.62 7.30 -4.17
CA HIS A 61 -3.30 6.75 -2.85
C HIS A 61 -1.80 6.59 -2.72
N ILE A 62 -1.21 7.12 -1.65
CA ILE A 62 0.23 7.15 -1.44
C ILE A 62 0.53 6.52 -0.09
N CYS A 63 1.33 5.46 -0.07
CA CYS A 63 1.74 4.81 1.17
C CYS A 63 2.72 5.67 1.97
N PRO A 64 2.84 5.45 3.30
CA PRO A 64 3.72 6.23 4.17
C PRO A 64 5.17 6.32 3.68
N ARG A 65 5.68 5.23 3.09
CA ARG A 65 7.06 5.19 2.56
C ARG A 65 7.24 6.09 1.34
N CYS A 66 6.27 6.13 0.44
CA CYS A 66 6.33 6.98 -0.76
C CYS A 66 6.14 8.45 -0.37
N ARG A 67 5.25 8.73 0.58
CA ARG A 67 5.07 10.06 1.18
C ARG A 67 6.35 10.58 1.81
N ASN A 68 7.00 9.79 2.68
CA ASN A 68 8.26 10.18 3.32
C ASN A 68 9.39 10.46 2.31
N ARG A 69 9.42 9.75 1.17
CA ARG A 69 10.39 10.03 0.11
C ARG A 69 10.13 11.37 -0.59
N GLN A 70 8.88 11.75 -0.78
CA GLN A 70 8.50 13.01 -1.42
C GLN A 70 8.75 14.21 -0.50
N SER A 71 8.56 14.06 0.81
CA SER A 71 8.79 15.15 1.79
C SER A 71 10.27 15.47 2.05
N SER A 72 11.20 14.61 1.61
CA SER A 72 12.64 14.79 1.83
C SER A 72 13.37 15.44 0.65
N THR A 73 12.63 16.02 -0.31
CA THR A 73 13.16 16.81 -1.43
C THR A 73 12.78 18.27 -1.22
#